data_AF-A0A2X1RLQ8-F1
#
_entry.id   AF-A0A2X1RLQ8-F1
#
_cell.length_a   1.000
_cell.length_b   1.000
_cell.length_c   1.000
_cell.angle_alpha   90.00
_cell.angle_beta   90.00
_cell.angle_gamma   90.00
#
_symmetry.space_group_name_H-M   'P 1'
#
loop_
_entity.id
_entity.type
_entity.pdbx_description
1 polymer ?
#
loop_
_entity_poly.entity_id
_entity_poly.type
_entity_poly.pdbx_seq_one_letter_code
_entity_poly.pdbx_strand_id
1 'polypeptide(L)' 'MKNTEILLTIKLQQALFIDPKRVRLLKEIQQCGSINQAAKNAKVSYKSAWDHLRSHE' A
#
# COMPACT_ATOMS: atom_id res chain seq x y z
N MET A 1 12.67 3.00 -26.18
CA MET A 1 13.32 2.21 -25.11
C MET A 1 12.27 1.28 -24.52
N LYS A 2 12.53 -0.04 -24.39
CA LYS A 2 11.58 -0.95 -23.72
C LYS A 2 11.57 -0.63 -22.23
N ASN A 3 10.41 -0.25 -21.70
CA ASN A 3 10.22 -0.02 -20.28
C ASN A 3 9.88 -1.36 -19.62
N THR A 4 10.70 -1.82 -18.68
CA THR A 4 10.44 -3.06 -17.93
C THR A 4 9.92 -2.68 -16.55
N GLU A 5 8.71 -3.14 -16.24
CA GLU A 5 8.13 -2.98 -14.90
C GLU A 5 8.47 -4.21 -14.05
N ILE A 6 9.03 -3.99 -12.86
CA ILE A 6 9.29 -5.03 -11.87
C ILE A 6 8.42 -4.74 -10.66
N LEU A 7 7.55 -5.70 -10.32
CA LEU A 7 6.70 -5.63 -9.14
C LEU A 7 7.22 -6.60 -8.09
N LEU A 8 7.49 -6.09 -6.89
CA LEU A 8 7.95 -6.89 -5.76
C LEU A 8 6.82 -7.10 -4.76
N THR A 9 6.61 -8.36 -4.37
CA THR A 9 5.69 -8.75 -3.31
C THR A 9 6.45 -9.60 -2.30
N ILE A 10 6.34 -9.25 -1.02
CA ILE A 10 6.97 -9.95 0.10
C ILE A 10 5.88 -10.62 0.92
N LYS A 11 6.06 -11.90 1.22
CA LYS A 11 5.24 -12.64 2.18
C LYS A 11 6.04 -12.91 3.44
N LEU A 12 5.42 -12.72 4.60
CA LEU A 12 5.98 -13.07 5.90
C LEU A 12 5.03 -14.09 6.55
N GLN A 13 5.56 -15.20 7.06
CA GLN A 13 4.75 -16.28 7.64
C GLN A 13 3.61 -16.75 6.70
N GLN A 14 3.92 -16.87 5.40
CA GLN A 14 2.97 -17.24 4.34
C GLN A 14 1.82 -16.23 4.08
N ALA A 15 1.72 -15.15 4.85
CA ALA A 15 0.78 -14.04 4.65
C ALA A 15 1.37 -12.92 3.78
N LEU A 16 0.52 -12.18 3.06
CA LEU A 16 0.93 -11.01 2.29
C LEU A 16 1.42 -9.91 3.24
N PHE A 17 2.71 -9.57 3.17
CA PHE A 17 3.31 -8.56 4.03
C PHE A 17 3.38 -7.21 3.33
N ILE A 18 4.08 -7.15 2.19
CA ILE A 18 4.30 -5.92 1.43
C ILE A 18 4.05 -6.18 -0.05
N ASP A 19 3.33 -5.26 -0.69
CA ASP A 19 3.14 -5.20 -2.13
C ASP A 19 3.27 -3.73 -2.61
N PRO A 20 3.33 -3.47 -3.93
CA PRO A 20 3.48 -2.12 -4.44
C PRO A 20 2.35 -1.17 -4.03
N LYS A 21 1.13 -1.69 -3.82
CA LYS A 21 -0.03 -0.90 -3.40
C LYS A 21 0.13 -0.39 -1.98
N ARG A 22 0.54 -1.26 -1.04
CA ARG A 22 0.81 -0.91 0.35
C ARG A 22 1.96 0.08 0.45
N VAL A 23 3.03 -0.10 -0.33
CA VAL A 23 4.14 0.88 -0.38
C VAL A 23 3.65 2.24 -0.85
N ARG A 24 2.80 2.30 -1.89
CA ARG A 24 2.22 3.57 -2.35
C ARG A 24 1.38 4.24 -1.27
N LEU A 25 0.49 3.48 -0.60
CA LEU A 25 -0.32 4.00 0.49
C LEU A 25 0.55 4.54 1.64
N LEU A 26 1.59 3.83 2.04
CA LEU A 26 2.51 4.27 3.10
C LEU A 26 3.25 5.56 2.73
N LYS A 27 3.71 5.69 1.48
CA LYS A 27 4.33 6.94 0.98
C LYS A 27 3.37 8.11 1.03
N GLU A 28 2.11 7.90 0.63
CA GLU A 28 1.08 8.95 0.72
C GLU A 28 0.79 9.33 2.17
N ILE A 29 0.70 8.37 3.09
CA ILE A 29 0.52 8.63 4.54
C ILE A 29 1.70 9.46 5.06
N GLN A 30 2.93 9.09 4.70
CA GLN A 30 4.12 9.83 5.09
C GLN A 30 4.08 11.28 4.58
N GLN A 31 3.59 11.50 3.36
CA GLN A 31 3.53 12.83 2.75
C GLN A 31 2.43 13.72 3.34
N CYS A 32 1.23 13.18 3.57
CA CYS A 32 0.05 13.96 3.97
C CYS A 32 -0.35 13.83 5.45
N GLY A 33 0.23 12.89 6.19
CA GLY A 33 -0.07 12.64 7.61
C GLY A 33 -1.47 12.10 7.89
N SER A 34 -2.25 11.71 6.87
CA SER A 34 -3.66 11.29 7.01
C SER A 34 -3.97 10.06 6.18
N ILE A 35 -4.50 9.01 6.81
CA ILE A 35 -4.91 7.78 6.12
C ILE A 35 -6.07 8.04 5.16
N ASN A 36 -7.01 8.91 5.54
CA ASN A 36 -8.14 9.25 4.67
C ASN A 36 -7.67 9.99 3.41
N GLN A 37 -6.76 10.96 3.56
CA GLN A 37 -6.21 11.66 2.40
C GLN A 37 -5.33 10.73 1.55
N ALA A 38 -4.51 9.89 2.18
CA ALA A 38 -3.69 8.91 1.49
C ALA A 38 -4.50 7.87 0.71
N ALA A 39 -5.63 7.39 1.25
CA ALA A 39 -6.54 6.49 0.55
C ALA A 39 -7.09 7.13 -0.74
N LYS A 40 -7.51 8.40 -0.66
CA LYS A 40 -7.94 9.19 -1.83
C LYS A 40 -6.81 9.29 -2.87
N ASN A 41 -5.61 9.66 -2.44
CA ASN A 41 -4.45 9.81 -3.34
C ASN A 41 -4.07 8.47 -4.00
N ALA A 42 -4.12 7.37 -3.23
CA ALA A 42 -3.84 6.02 -3.71
C ALA A 42 -4.97 5.39 -4.53
N LYS A 43 -6.12 6.07 -4.65
CA LYS A 43 -7.35 5.64 -5.34
C LYS A 43 -7.96 4.36 -4.76
N VAL A 44 -7.99 4.25 -3.44
CA VAL A 44 -8.64 3.16 -2.70
C VAL A 44 -9.64 3.72 -1.69
N SER A 45 -10.61 2.91 -1.27
CA SER A 45 -11.51 3.32 -0.18
C SER A 45 -10.76 3.40 1.15
N TYR A 46 -11.25 4.21 2.08
CA TYR A 46 -10.68 4.27 3.44
C TYR A 46 -10.64 2.88 4.09
N LYS A 47 -11.72 2.10 3.96
CA LYS A 47 -11.79 0.72 4.48
C LYS A 47 -10.68 -0.15 3.87
N SER A 48 -10.50 -0.11 2.56
CA SER A 48 -9.44 -0.88 1.89
C SER A 48 -8.04 -0.43 2.31
N ALA A 49 -7.80 0.88 2.44
CA ALA A 49 -6.54 1.39 2.96
C ALA A 49 -6.28 0.90 4.39
N TRP A 50 -7.32 0.89 5.22
CA TRP A 50 -7.25 0.42 6.59
C TRP A 50 -6.99 -1.09 6.69
N ASP A 51 -7.69 -1.90 5.90
CA ASP A 51 -7.48 -3.35 5.80
C ASP A 51 -6.05 -3.66 5.36
N HIS A 52 -5.51 -2.89 4.41
CA HIS A 52 -4.11 -2.99 3.99
C HIS A 52 -3.10 -2.59 5.07
N LEU A 53 -3.46 -1.75 6.03
CA LEU A 53 -2.57 -1.41 7.15
C LEU A 53 -2.63 -2.45 8.27
N ARG A 54 -3.82 -2.99 8.56
CA ARG A 54 -4.08 -3.93 9.66
C ARG A 54 -3.82 -5.40 9.36
N SER A 55 -3.50 -5.79 8.13
CA SER A 55 -3.38 -7.20 7.71
C SER A 55 -2.31 -8.06 8.43
N HIS A 56 -1.76 -7.61 9.55
CA HIS A 56 -0.77 -8.28 10.39
C HIS A 56 -1.23 -8.47 11.86
N GLU A 57 -2.52 -8.30 12.15
CA GLU A 57 -3.15 -8.86 13.37
C GLU A 57 -3.49 -10.34 13.16
#